data_AF-A0A7C3PQE8-F1
#
_entry.id   AF-A0A7C3PQE8-F1
#
_cell.length_a   1.000
_cell.length_b   1.000
_cell.length_c   1.000
_cell.angle_alpha   90.00
_cell.angle_beta   90.00
_cell.angle_gamma   90.00
#
_symmetry.space_group_name_H-M   'P 1'
#
loop_
_entity.id
_entity.type
_entity.pdbx_description
1 polymer ?
#
loop_
_entity_poly.entity_id
_entity_poly.type
_entity_poly.pdbx_seq_one_letter_code
_entity_poly.pdbx_strand_id
1 'polypeptide(L)'
;MDDNTTALFTPLAIAPDQLPPLSTETIWQIINDEIDDETARALVWHYLGYRFDPATQQWDASAVPADWRETYPLPPDFIGDRPPVVKLTRSIPPENKQLLKEKLGFKGYQVGELVPRKTRRATIANWLLSYMQQQGMLN
;
A
#
# COMPACT_ATOMS: atom_id res chain seq x y z
N MET A 1 -14.46 -8.47 32.06
CA MET A 1 -15.54 -7.86 31.25
C MET A 1 -14.79 -7.06 30.23
N ASP A 2 -14.25 -7.79 29.27
CA ASP A 2 -13.24 -7.30 28.35
C ASP A 2 -13.92 -7.25 26.99
N ASP A 3 -14.55 -6.11 26.71
CA ASP A 3 -15.00 -5.73 25.38
C ASP A 3 -13.76 -5.48 24.52
N ASN A 4 -13.03 -6.55 24.19
CA ASN A 4 -12.11 -6.53 23.08
C ASN A 4 -12.95 -6.66 21.82
N THR A 5 -13.52 -5.51 21.40
CA THR A 5 -14.07 -5.31 20.07
C THR A 5 -12.99 -5.72 19.08
N THR A 6 -13.05 -6.99 18.69
CA THR A 6 -12.43 -7.53 17.50
C THR A 6 -13.02 -6.68 16.40
N ALA A 7 -12.27 -5.66 15.98
CA ALA A 7 -12.61 -4.87 14.81
C ALA A 7 -12.76 -5.89 13.68
N LEU A 8 -14.00 -6.20 13.36
CA LEU A 8 -14.36 -7.02 12.22
C LEU A 8 -13.83 -6.25 11.02
N PHE A 9 -12.64 -6.64 10.58
CA PHE A 9 -12.04 -6.14 9.36
C PHE A 9 -12.97 -6.64 8.26
N THR A 10 -13.83 -5.75 7.78
CA THR A 10 -14.78 -6.05 6.71
C THR A 10 -14.01 -6.71 5.58
N PRO A 11 -14.45 -7.88 5.07
CA PRO A 11 -13.83 -8.45 3.89
C PRO A 11 -13.89 -7.37 2.80
N LEU A 12 -12.72 -7.01 2.29
CA LEU A 12 -12.61 -5.96 1.30
C LEU A 12 -13.46 -6.32 0.09
N ALA A 13 -14.23 -5.34 -0.38
CA ALA A 13 -15.18 -5.54 -1.46
C ALA A 13 -14.48 -5.66 -2.83
N ILE A 14 -13.16 -5.49 -2.86
CA ILE A 14 -12.36 -5.49 -4.09
C ILE A 14 -11.68 -6.85 -4.26
N ALA A 15 -12.23 -7.67 -5.15
CA ALA A 15 -11.57 -8.87 -5.61
C ALA A 15 -10.24 -8.50 -6.30
N PRO A 16 -9.18 -9.33 -6.22
CA PRO A 16 -7.89 -9.04 -6.84
C PRO A 16 -7.96 -8.75 -8.35
N ASP A 17 -8.96 -9.31 -9.04
CA ASP A 17 -9.20 -9.09 -10.48
C ASP A 17 -9.79 -7.70 -10.80
N GLN A 18 -10.13 -6.90 -9.79
CA GLN A 18 -10.66 -5.54 -9.93
C GLN A 18 -9.63 -4.44 -9.61
N LEU A 19 -8.40 -4.82 -9.25
CA LEU A 19 -7.34 -3.83 -8.98
C LEU A 19 -6.83 -3.22 -10.30
N PRO A 20 -6.59 -1.89 -10.34
CA PRO A 20 -5.98 -1.28 -11.50
C PRO A 20 -4.57 -1.84 -11.73
N PRO A 21 -4.11 -1.95 -13.00
CA PRO A 21 -2.77 -2.45 -13.29
C PRO A 21 -1.71 -1.50 -12.72
N LEU A 22 -0.67 -2.04 -12.09
CA LEU A 22 0.41 -1.20 -11.55
C LEU A 22 1.20 -0.53 -12.67
N SER A 23 1.03 0.78 -12.78
CA SER A 23 1.60 1.65 -13.81
C SER A 23 1.90 3.03 -13.22
N THR A 24 2.70 3.83 -13.93
CA THR A 24 2.98 5.22 -13.52
C THR A 24 1.71 6.07 -13.47
N GLU A 25 0.71 5.78 -14.31
CA GLU A 25 -0.61 6.41 -14.26
C GLU A 25 -1.32 6.09 -12.93
N THR A 26 -1.34 4.81 -12.52
CA THR A 26 -1.92 4.41 -11.23
C THR A 26 -1.20 5.04 -10.04
N ILE A 27 0.13 5.22 -10.12
CA ILE A 27 0.88 5.95 -9.09
C ILE A 27 0.39 7.41 -8.99
N TRP A 28 0.17 8.08 -10.12
CA TRP A 28 -0.40 9.43 -10.14
C TRP A 28 -1.81 9.49 -9.58
N GLN A 29 -2.66 8.52 -9.95
CA GLN A 29 -4.02 8.42 -9.41
C GLN A 29 -4.04 8.25 -7.88
N ILE A 30 -3.06 7.52 -7.31
CA ILE A 30 -2.90 7.43 -5.85
C ILE A 30 -2.58 8.79 -5.25
N ILE A 31 -1.59 9.50 -5.82
CA ILE A 31 -1.10 10.78 -5.30
C ILE A 31 -2.19 11.86 -5.37
N ASN A 32 -2.93 11.90 -6.48
CA ASN A 32 -3.98 12.87 -6.78
C ASN A 32 -5.32 12.57 -6.12
N ASP A 33 -5.40 11.47 -5.37
CA ASP A 33 -6.64 11.05 -4.69
C ASP A 33 -7.77 10.65 -5.64
N GLU A 34 -7.42 10.14 -6.83
CA GLU A 34 -8.35 9.72 -7.88
C GLU A 34 -8.82 8.27 -7.69
N ILE A 35 -8.01 7.42 -7.05
CA ILE A 35 -8.46 6.12 -6.51
C ILE A 35 -8.72 6.22 -5.01
N ASP A 36 -9.69 5.48 -4.51
CA ASP A 36 -10.05 5.50 -3.10
C ASP A 36 -8.97 4.82 -2.21
N ASP A 37 -9.12 4.98 -0.90
CA ASP A 37 -8.17 4.45 0.09
C ASP A 37 -8.16 2.91 0.17
N GLU A 38 -9.27 2.26 -0.13
CA GLU A 38 -9.42 0.81 -0.16
C GLU A 38 -8.63 0.23 -1.34
N THR A 39 -8.80 0.81 -2.53
CA THR A 39 -8.04 0.41 -3.72
C THR A 39 -6.54 0.66 -3.54
N ALA A 40 -6.15 1.82 -3.01
CA ALA A 40 -4.73 2.16 -2.81
C ALA A 40 -4.01 1.21 -1.83
N ARG A 41 -4.63 0.86 -0.70
CA ARG A 41 -4.05 -0.11 0.25
C ARG A 41 -4.06 -1.54 -0.31
N ALA A 42 -5.08 -1.91 -1.08
CA ALA A 42 -5.20 -3.24 -1.68
C ALA A 42 -4.13 -3.51 -2.73
N LEU A 43 -3.71 -2.48 -3.50
CA LEU A 43 -2.54 -2.58 -4.37
C LEU A 43 -1.29 -2.98 -3.57
N VAL A 44 -1.03 -2.33 -2.44
CA VAL A 44 0.13 -2.68 -1.59
C VAL A 44 0.01 -4.11 -1.09
N TRP A 45 -1.15 -4.53 -0.60
CA TRP A 45 -1.34 -5.92 -0.15
C TRP A 45 -1.06 -6.93 -1.26
N HIS A 46 -1.58 -6.68 -2.45
CA HIS A 46 -1.37 -7.55 -3.61
C HIS A 46 0.13 -7.68 -3.94
N TYR A 47 0.85 -6.57 -4.06
CA TYR A 47 2.27 -6.59 -4.43
C TYR A 47 3.19 -6.99 -3.27
N LEU A 48 2.73 -6.89 -2.02
CA LEU A 48 3.44 -7.38 -0.85
C LEU A 48 3.26 -8.90 -0.65
N GLY A 49 2.22 -9.49 -1.26
CA GLY A 49 2.00 -10.94 -1.31
C GLY A 49 0.75 -11.45 -0.61
N TYR A 50 -0.07 -10.59 0.00
CA TYR A 50 -1.34 -11.03 0.60
C TYR A 50 -2.34 -11.41 -0.49
N ARG A 51 -3.09 -12.50 -0.29
CA ARG A 51 -4.17 -12.93 -1.17
C ARG A 51 -5.41 -13.21 -0.36
N PHE A 52 -6.56 -12.71 -0.80
CA PHE A 52 -7.83 -13.06 -0.19
C PHE A 52 -8.42 -14.25 -0.96
N ASP A 53 -8.77 -15.30 -0.25
CA ASP A 53 -9.52 -16.43 -0.80
C ASP A 53 -11.01 -16.23 -0.52
N PRO A 54 -11.83 -15.93 -1.55
CA PRO A 54 -13.26 -15.72 -1.37
C PRO A 54 -14.02 -17.00 -1.01
N ALA A 55 -13.50 -18.19 -1.34
CA ALA A 55 -14.17 -19.46 -1.05
C ALA A 55 -14.09 -19.80 0.45
N THR A 56 -12.95 -19.49 1.08
CA THR A 56 -12.73 -19.73 2.51
C THR A 56 -12.93 -18.47 3.37
N GLN A 57 -13.07 -17.30 2.74
CA GLN A 57 -13.11 -15.98 3.37
C GLN A 57 -11.89 -15.69 4.25
N GLN A 58 -10.71 -16.18 3.85
CA GLN A 58 -9.47 -16.07 4.60
C GLN A 58 -8.39 -15.33 3.82
N TRP A 59 -7.47 -14.71 4.56
CA TRP A 59 -6.26 -14.15 4.00
C TRP A 59 -5.14 -15.18 4.00
N ASP A 60 -4.51 -15.34 2.85
CA ASP A 60 -3.25 -16.04 2.69
C ASP A 60 -2.08 -15.04 2.68
N ALA A 61 -1.15 -15.22 3.61
CA ALA A 61 0.09 -14.46 3.72
C ALA A 61 1.33 -15.32 3.44
N SER A 62 1.17 -16.50 2.85
CA SER A 62 2.26 -17.44 2.55
C SER A 62 3.31 -16.85 1.61
N ALA A 63 2.90 -15.98 0.68
CA ALA A 63 3.77 -15.26 -0.25
C ALA A 63 4.31 -13.93 0.31
N VAL A 64 3.89 -13.50 1.51
CA VAL A 64 4.37 -12.29 2.16
C VAL A 64 5.75 -12.54 2.78
N PRO A 65 6.73 -11.62 2.66
CA PRO A 65 8.03 -11.75 3.33
C PRO A 65 7.89 -12.05 4.83
N ALA A 66 8.79 -12.91 5.34
CA ALA A 66 8.71 -13.41 6.72
C ALA A 66 8.63 -12.29 7.77
N ASP A 67 9.46 -11.25 7.60
CA ASP A 67 9.50 -10.10 8.49
C ASP A 67 8.20 -9.28 8.51
N TRP A 68 7.42 -9.32 7.42
CA TRP A 68 6.10 -8.72 7.33
C TRP A 68 5.04 -9.61 7.94
N ARG A 69 4.94 -10.87 7.52
CA ARG A 69 3.88 -11.79 7.99
C ARG A 69 3.96 -12.09 9.49
N GLU A 70 5.16 -12.06 10.09
CA GLU A 70 5.33 -12.27 11.54
C GLU A 70 4.77 -11.10 12.36
N THR A 71 4.88 -9.87 11.84
CA THR A 71 4.33 -8.67 12.50
C THR A 71 2.85 -8.48 12.14
N TYR A 72 2.48 -8.80 10.90
CA TYR A 72 1.19 -8.59 10.30
C TYR A 72 0.73 -9.88 9.60
N PRO A 73 0.17 -10.86 10.33
CA PRO A 73 -0.35 -12.07 9.70
C PRO A 73 -1.60 -11.80 8.85
N LEU A 74 -2.25 -10.66 9.07
CA LEU A 74 -3.35 -10.12 8.28
C LEU A 74 -2.91 -8.80 7.63
N PRO A 75 -3.46 -8.44 6.46
CA PRO A 75 -3.13 -7.21 5.76
C PRO A 75 -3.41 -5.98 6.65
N PRO A 76 -2.41 -5.13 6.91
CA PRO A 76 -2.58 -3.99 7.80
C PRO A 76 -3.15 -2.75 7.09
N ASP A 77 -3.73 -1.82 7.84
CA ASP A 77 -4.19 -0.54 7.31
C ASP A 77 -3.03 0.47 7.18
N PHE A 78 -2.56 0.71 5.95
CA PHE A 78 -1.49 1.68 5.69
C PHE A 78 -1.93 3.15 5.72
N ILE A 79 -3.23 3.43 5.73
CA ILE A 79 -3.78 4.79 5.66
C ILE A 79 -4.34 5.22 7.02
N GLY A 80 -5.05 4.35 7.72
CA GLY A 80 -5.58 4.60 9.05
C GLY A 80 -4.51 4.48 10.13
N ASP A 81 -3.59 3.51 10.01
CA ASP A 81 -2.66 3.13 11.07
C ASP A 81 -1.20 3.55 10.78
N ARG A 82 -0.51 4.03 11.81
CA ARG A 82 0.84 4.60 11.69
C ARG A 82 1.96 3.56 11.67
N PRO A 83 1.98 2.52 12.54
CA PRO A 83 3.07 1.54 12.53
C PRO A 83 3.26 0.81 11.19
N PRO A 84 2.20 0.34 10.49
CA PRO A 84 2.36 -0.34 9.20
C PRO A 84 3.00 0.54 8.13
N VAL A 85 2.57 1.80 8.03
CA VAL A 85 3.14 2.74 7.05
C VAL A 85 4.59 3.11 7.37
N VAL A 86 4.97 3.16 8.65
CA VAL A 86 6.38 3.35 9.04
C VAL A 86 7.23 2.14 8.61
N LYS A 87 6.73 0.91 8.79
CA LYS A 87 7.41 -0.29 8.28
C LYS A 87 7.49 -0.26 6.75
N LEU A 88 6.44 0.21 6.07
CA LEU A 88 6.41 0.38 4.61
C LEU A 88 7.47 1.36 4.12
N THR A 89 7.63 2.51 4.77
CA THR A 89 8.71 3.46 4.44
C THR A 89 10.10 2.85 4.63
N ARG A 90 10.28 2.04 5.68
CA ARG A 90 11.57 1.40 6.00
C ARG A 90 11.93 0.27 5.05
N SER A 91 10.96 -0.36 4.39
CA SER A 91 11.20 -1.43 3.41
C SER A 91 11.62 -0.91 2.02
N ILE A 92 11.51 0.40 1.77
CA ILE A 92 11.99 1.02 0.53
C ILE A 92 13.53 1.11 0.55
N PRO A 93 14.24 0.52 -0.42
CA PRO A 93 15.69 0.66 -0.55
C PRO A 93 16.12 2.14 -0.57
N PRO A 94 17.26 2.51 0.02
CA PRO A 94 17.74 3.89 0.07
C PRO A 94 17.74 4.60 -1.29
N GLU A 95 18.20 3.91 -2.34
CA GLU A 95 18.25 4.37 -3.73
C GLU A 95 16.86 4.65 -4.34
N ASN A 96 15.81 4.01 -3.81
CA ASN A 96 14.45 4.14 -4.33
C ASN A 96 13.62 5.20 -3.59
N LYS A 97 14.16 5.81 -2.51
CA LYS A 97 13.38 6.72 -1.65
C LYS A 97 12.94 8.01 -2.36
N GLN A 98 13.62 8.40 -3.44
CA GLN A 98 13.34 9.63 -4.19
C GLN A 98 12.68 9.37 -5.56
N LEU A 99 12.22 8.15 -5.85
CA LEU A 99 11.69 7.80 -7.17
C LEU A 99 10.48 8.64 -7.59
N LEU A 100 9.59 9.02 -6.66
CA LEU A 100 8.48 9.93 -6.97
C LEU A 100 8.96 11.24 -7.61
N LYS A 101 10.08 11.78 -7.12
CA LYS A 101 10.69 12.99 -7.67
C LYS A 101 11.46 12.69 -8.95
N GLU A 102 12.27 11.64 -8.95
CA GLU A 102 13.22 11.35 -10.03
C GLU A 102 12.56 10.80 -11.29
N LYS A 103 11.55 9.94 -11.14
CA LYS A 103 10.84 9.30 -12.26
C LYS A 103 9.56 10.03 -12.65
N LEU A 104 8.85 10.61 -11.68
CA LEU A 104 7.56 11.26 -11.94
C LEU A 104 7.61 12.79 -11.83
N GLY A 105 8.68 13.39 -11.30
CA GLY A 105 8.74 14.85 -11.12
C GLY A 105 7.82 15.37 -10.00
N PHE A 106 7.32 14.49 -9.12
CA PHE A 106 6.49 14.88 -7.99
C PHE A 106 7.30 15.70 -6.98
N LYS A 107 6.88 16.95 -6.74
CA LYS A 107 7.58 17.90 -5.86
C LYS A 107 7.07 17.88 -4.41
N GLY A 108 6.11 17.02 -4.10
CA GLY A 108 5.38 17.02 -2.84
C GLY A 108 4.06 17.80 -2.93
N TYR A 109 3.25 17.66 -1.88
CA TYR A 109 2.01 18.41 -1.72
C TYR A 109 2.26 19.85 -1.31
N GLN A 110 1.32 20.75 -1.62
CA GLN A 110 1.39 22.12 -1.12
C GLN A 110 1.17 22.14 0.40
N VAL A 111 1.64 23.20 1.08
CA VAL A 111 1.57 23.31 2.56
C VAL A 111 0.13 23.14 3.08
N GLY A 112 -0.86 23.71 2.39
CA GLY A 112 -2.28 23.58 2.73
C GLY A 112 -2.88 22.18 2.51
N GLU A 113 -2.15 21.29 1.85
CA GLU A 113 -2.60 19.93 1.51
C GLU A 113 -1.89 18.85 2.35
N LEU A 114 -0.95 19.22 3.22
CA LEU A 114 -0.18 18.29 4.04
C LEU A 114 -1.01 17.72 5.19
N VAL A 115 -1.88 16.77 4.88
CA VAL A 115 -2.66 16.00 5.86
C VAL A 115 -2.11 14.57 5.99
N PRO A 116 -2.22 13.92 7.18
CA PRO A 116 -1.68 12.58 7.43
C PRO A 116 -2.12 11.53 6.39
N ARG A 117 -3.37 11.61 5.93
CA ARG A 117 -3.89 10.71 4.89
C ARG A 117 -3.12 10.85 3.58
N LYS A 118 -2.94 12.07 3.05
CA LYS A 118 -2.21 12.34 1.81
C LYS A 118 -0.74 11.91 1.92
N THR A 119 -0.08 12.16 3.05
CA THR A 119 1.33 11.75 3.23
C THR A 119 1.50 10.22 3.29
N ARG A 120 0.54 9.49 3.87
CA ARG A 120 0.50 8.02 3.84
C ARG A 120 0.25 7.49 2.42
N ARG A 121 -0.63 8.13 1.65
CA ARG A 121 -0.85 7.79 0.23
C ARG A 121 0.39 8.00 -0.63
N ALA A 122 1.13 9.10 -0.42
CA ALA A 122 2.44 9.28 -1.07
C ALA A 122 3.46 8.20 -0.66
N THR A 123 3.38 7.68 0.56
CA THR A 123 4.24 6.57 1.00
C THR A 123 3.88 5.27 0.27
N ILE A 124 2.58 4.96 0.15
CA ILE A 124 2.07 3.85 -0.66
C ILE A 124 2.56 3.97 -2.11
N ALA A 125 2.38 5.15 -2.72
CA ALA A 125 2.82 5.45 -4.08
C ALA A 125 4.33 5.23 -4.27
N ASN A 126 5.16 5.72 -3.35
CA ASN A 126 6.61 5.54 -3.42
C ASN A 126 7.04 4.07 -3.27
N TRP A 127 6.37 3.33 -2.38
CA TRP A 127 6.64 1.91 -2.19
C TRP A 127 6.30 1.10 -3.43
N LEU A 128 5.13 1.34 -4.04
CA LEU A 128 4.73 0.68 -5.29
C LEU A 128 5.67 1.05 -6.44
N LEU A 129 6.09 2.31 -6.53
CA LEU A 129 7.06 2.73 -7.53
C LEU A 129 8.45 2.08 -7.32
N SER A 130 8.87 1.90 -6.07
CA SER A 130 10.06 1.12 -5.73
C SER A 130 9.93 -0.34 -6.16
N TYR A 131 8.77 -0.97 -5.94
CA TYR A 131 8.50 -2.32 -6.42
C TYR A 131 8.63 -2.39 -7.95
N MET A 132 8.03 -1.45 -8.68
CA MET A 132 8.16 -1.37 -10.15
C MET A 132 9.63 -1.26 -10.59
N GLN A 133 10.43 -0.42 -9.92
CA GLN A 133 11.86 -0.27 -10.20
C GLN A 133 12.63 -1.59 -10.01
N GLN A 134 12.36 -2.31 -8.92
CA GLN A 134 13.01 -3.59 -8.61
C GLN A 134 12.62 -4.71 -9.58
N GLN A 135 11.40 -4.67 -10.13
CA GLN A 135 10.93 -5.61 -11.16
C GLN A 135 11.32 -5.20 -12.59
N GLY A 136 12.05 -4.09 -12.78
CA GLY A 136 12.43 -3.60 -14.11
C GLY A 136 11.24 -3.10 -14.94
N MET A 137 10.16 -2.67 -14.29
CA MET A 137 8.95 -2.13 -14.95
C MET A 137 9.05 -0.63 -15.28
N LEU A 138 10.11 0.04 -14.83
CA LEU A 138 10.35 1.44 -15.09
C LEU A 138 11.40 1.60 -16.19
N ASN A 139 11.02 2.33 -17.24
CA ASN A 139 11.92 2.72 -18.32
C ASN A 139 12.89 3.83 -17.90
#